data_AF-A0AAD3CE24-F1
#
_entry.id   AF-A0AAD3CE24-F1
#
_cell.length_a   1.000
_cell.length_b   1.000
_cell.length_c   1.000
_cell.angle_alpha   90.00
_cell.angle_beta   90.00
_cell.angle_gamma   90.00
#
_symmetry.space_group_name_H-M   'P 1'
#
loop_
_entity.id
_entity.type
_entity.pdbx_description
1 polymer ?
#
loop_
_entity_poly.entity_id
_entity_poly.type
_entity_poly.pdbx_seq_one_letter_code
_entity_poly.pdbx_strand_id
1 'polypeptide(L)'
;MKYNLMLEKGLLSERKHKLSVLASKLYGVAFCFLPVMLVVTPKQHVWWHTGLFIAIIYTRLAAVLASFWTTKGSLDSFANKIFVGIYTAVSIAFPVMAFWQYFLFDVYPGYKERLPGKGFIPPWFMMTWFLCIVITSKFLPNDILIRRNLELAARFEEENL
;
A
#
# COMPACT_ATOMS: atom_id res chain seq x y z
N MET A 1 -18.49 15.30 17.57
CA MET A 1 -18.72 14.85 18.96
C MET A 1 -18.41 13.36 19.16
N LYS A 2 -18.93 12.43 18.34
CA LYS A 2 -18.72 10.96 18.49
C LYS A 2 -17.28 10.43 18.25
N TYR A 3 -16.42 11.12 17.51
CA TYR A 3 -14.99 10.78 17.35
C TYR A 3 -14.18 10.98 18.66
N ASN A 4 -14.53 12.02 19.43
CA ASN A 4 -13.87 12.33 20.70
C ASN A 4 -14.21 11.29 21.78
N LEU A 5 -15.42 10.73 21.75
CA LEU A 5 -15.88 9.70 22.68
C LEU A 5 -15.10 8.37 22.53
N MET A 6 -14.63 8.03 21.32
CA MET A 6 -13.82 6.82 21.11
C MET A 6 -12.32 7.02 21.37
N LEU A 7 -11.86 8.26 21.26
CA LEU A 7 -10.55 8.68 21.79
C LEU A 7 -10.53 8.59 23.32
N GLU A 8 -11.59 9.08 23.97
CA GLU A 8 -11.76 8.99 25.42
C GLU A 8 -11.91 7.54 25.91
N LYS A 9 -12.64 6.68 25.18
CA LYS A 9 -12.77 5.24 25.50
C LYS A 9 -11.52 4.40 25.21
N GLY A 10 -10.44 5.00 24.67
CA GLY A 10 -9.16 4.32 24.41
C GLY A 10 -9.18 3.25 23.30
N LEU A 11 -10.30 3.12 22.59
CA LEU A 11 -10.51 2.12 21.53
C LEU A 11 -9.75 2.46 20.25
N LEU A 12 -9.48 3.75 20.01
CA LEU A 12 -8.77 4.25 18.85
C LEU A 12 -7.73 5.28 19.30
N SER A 13 -6.46 5.02 19.00
CA SER A 13 -5.40 6.01 19.24
C SER A 13 -5.47 7.09 18.17
N GLU A 14 -5.58 8.37 18.58
CA GLU A 14 -5.63 9.54 17.68
C GLU A 14 -4.49 9.54 16.66
N ARG A 15 -3.29 9.20 17.15
CA ARG A 15 -2.07 9.15 16.33
C ARG A 15 -2.20 8.09 15.24
N LYS A 16 -2.69 6.90 15.58
CA LYS A 16 -2.88 5.79 14.61
C LYS A 16 -3.93 6.15 13.57
N HIS A 17 -5.03 6.79 13.99
CA HIS A 17 -6.06 7.23 13.05
C HIS A 17 -5.55 8.30 12.08
N LYS A 18 -4.89 9.35 12.59
CA LYS A 18 -4.32 10.41 11.74
C LYS A 18 -3.31 9.85 10.72
N LEU A 19 -2.48 8.89 11.14
CA LEU A 19 -1.55 8.20 10.25
C LEU A 19 -2.27 7.41 9.16
N SER A 20 -3.35 6.70 9.50
CA SER A 20 -4.16 5.95 8.51
C SER A 20 -4.82 6.88 7.49
N VAL A 21 -5.43 7.98 7.94
CA VAL A 21 -6.02 8.98 7.04
C VAL A 21 -4.95 9.59 6.12
N LEU A 22 -3.78 9.94 6.66
CA LEU A 22 -2.68 10.49 5.88
C LEU A 22 -2.17 9.48 4.84
N ALA A 23 -1.98 8.23 5.22
CA ALA A 23 -1.52 7.17 4.33
C ALA A 23 -2.51 6.92 3.19
N SER A 24 -3.81 6.90 3.47
CA SER A 24 -4.87 6.78 2.46
C SER A 24 -4.88 7.96 1.49
N LYS A 25 -4.70 9.19 1.98
CA LYS A 25 -4.60 10.39 1.12
C LYS A 25 -3.36 10.35 0.22
N LEU A 26 -2.20 10.02 0.78
CA LEU A 26 -0.96 9.87 0.01
C LEU A 26 -1.08 8.78 -1.05
N TYR A 27 -1.71 7.66 -0.70
CA TYR A 27 -2.01 6.61 -1.67
C TYR A 27 -2.97 7.08 -2.76
N GLY A 28 -4.03 7.83 -2.42
CA GLY A 28 -4.94 8.43 -3.40
C GLY A 28 -4.23 9.34 -4.40
N VAL A 29 -3.35 10.23 -3.90
CA VAL A 29 -2.52 11.11 -4.75
C VAL A 29 -1.56 10.29 -5.61
N ALA A 30 -0.90 9.28 -5.03
CA ALA A 30 0.01 8.42 -5.78
C ALA A 30 -0.72 7.66 -6.90
N PHE A 31 -1.95 7.20 -6.64
CA PHE A 31 -2.77 6.48 -7.60
C PHE A 31 -3.19 7.37 -8.78
N CYS A 32 -3.32 8.68 -8.59
CA CYS A 32 -3.52 9.64 -9.69
C CYS A 32 -2.34 9.70 -10.68
N PHE A 33 -1.15 9.19 -10.33
CA PHE A 33 -0.03 9.07 -11.26
C PHE A 33 -0.05 7.77 -12.08
N LEU A 34 -0.97 6.83 -11.81
CA LEU A 34 -1.11 5.61 -12.58
C LEU A 34 -1.34 5.88 -14.08
N PRO A 35 -2.23 6.83 -14.49
CA PRO A 35 -2.37 7.21 -15.90
C PRO A 35 -1.10 7.84 -16.50
N VAL A 36 -0.33 8.59 -15.69
CA VAL A 36 0.94 9.19 -16.13
C VAL A 36 1.94 8.11 -16.50
N MET A 37 1.95 6.95 -15.83
CA MET A 37 2.80 5.82 -16.19
C MET A 37 2.45 5.20 -17.55
N LEU A 38 1.21 5.37 -18.04
CA LEU A 38 0.82 4.92 -19.39
C LEU A 38 1.40 5.84 -20.47
N VAL A 39 1.62 7.12 -20.14
CA VAL A 39 2.18 8.13 -21.05
C VAL A 39 3.70 8.14 -21.01
N VAL A 40 4.28 8.19 -19.80
CA VAL A 40 5.74 8.17 -19.59
C VAL A 40 6.19 6.72 -19.63
N THR A 41 6.57 6.26 -20.80
CA THR A 41 7.02 4.87 -20.95
C THR A 41 8.47 4.67 -20.47
N PRO A 42 8.87 3.45 -20.07
CA PRO A 42 10.26 3.16 -19.71
C PRO A 42 11.28 3.48 -20.80
N LYS A 43 10.84 3.54 -22.07
CA LYS A 43 11.69 3.89 -23.23
C LYS A 43 12.07 5.37 -23.25
N GLN A 44 11.22 6.24 -22.70
CA GLN A 44 11.48 7.69 -22.65
C GLN A 44 12.28 8.05 -21.42
N HIS A 45 11.79 7.67 -20.23
CA HIS A 45 12.46 7.96 -18.96
C HIS A 45 12.25 6.83 -17.95
N VAL A 46 13.22 5.91 -17.91
CA VAL A 46 13.18 4.73 -17.02
C VAL A 46 13.09 5.11 -15.54
N TRP A 47 13.87 6.12 -15.11
CA TRP A 47 13.90 6.56 -13.71
C TRP A 47 12.59 7.19 -13.24
N TRP A 48 11.94 7.98 -14.11
CA TRP A 48 10.64 8.57 -13.80
C TRP A 48 9.54 7.52 -13.76
N HIS A 49 9.50 6.62 -14.75
CA HIS A 49 8.50 5.55 -14.77
C HIS A 49 8.61 4.65 -13.54
N THR A 50 9.82 4.20 -13.22
CA THR A 50 10.04 3.31 -12.07
C THR A 50 9.90 4.03 -10.73
N GLY A 51 10.34 5.30 -10.64
CA GLY A 51 10.14 6.12 -9.46
C GLY A 51 8.67 6.33 -9.12
N LEU A 52 7.84 6.62 -10.12
CA LEU A 52 6.38 6.73 -9.96
C LEU A 52 5.77 5.39 -9.50
N PHE A 53 6.20 4.28 -10.11
CA PHE A 53 5.72 2.96 -9.71
C PHE A 53 6.08 2.63 -8.25
N ILE A 54 7.33 2.88 -7.85
CA ILE A 54 7.81 2.68 -6.47
C ILE A 54 7.04 3.56 -5.48
N ALA A 55 6.72 4.81 -5.84
CA ALA A 55 5.92 5.69 -5.00
C ALA A 55 4.51 5.11 -4.76
N ILE A 56 3.89 4.53 -5.79
CA ILE A 56 2.58 3.84 -5.65
C ILE A 56 2.73 2.61 -4.73
N ILE A 57 3.80 1.82 -4.88
CA ILE A 57 4.06 0.66 -4.03
C ILE A 57 4.14 1.06 -2.55
N TYR A 58 4.98 2.04 -2.21
CA TYR A 58 5.21 2.42 -0.82
C TYR A 58 4.02 3.13 -0.18
N THR A 59 3.36 4.02 -0.91
CA THR A 59 2.15 4.68 -0.37
C THR A 59 1.02 3.69 -0.15
N ARG A 60 0.86 2.70 -1.04
CA ARG A 60 -0.10 1.60 -0.84
C ARG A 60 0.26 0.73 0.36
N LEU A 61 1.53 0.36 0.49
CA LEU A 61 2.03 -0.40 1.64
C LEU A 61 1.74 0.35 2.95
N ALA A 62 2.02 1.64 2.99
CA ALA A 62 1.73 2.50 4.14
C ALA A 62 0.23 2.52 4.47
N ALA A 63 -0.65 2.63 3.46
CA ALA A 63 -2.10 2.62 3.66
C ALA A 63 -2.60 1.27 4.22
N VAL A 64 -2.11 0.15 3.67
CA VAL A 64 -2.45 -1.20 4.15
C VAL A 64 -1.98 -1.42 5.59
N LEU A 65 -0.73 -1.06 5.90
CA LEU A 65 -0.17 -1.20 7.25
C LEU A 65 -0.89 -0.32 8.26
N ALA A 66 -1.18 0.93 7.90
CA ALA A 66 -1.88 1.86 8.78
C ALA A 66 -3.29 1.36 9.10
N SER A 67 -4.03 0.88 8.09
CA SER A 67 -5.36 0.28 8.30
C SER A 67 -5.32 -1.01 9.10
N PHE A 68 -4.32 -1.86 8.87
CA PHE A 68 -4.12 -3.09 9.64
C PHE A 68 -3.85 -2.78 11.13
N TRP A 69 -3.06 -1.74 11.43
CA TRP A 69 -2.74 -1.35 12.81
C TRP A 69 -3.84 -0.54 13.50
N THR A 70 -4.71 0.13 12.77
CA THR A 70 -5.87 0.85 13.35
C THR A 70 -7.06 -0.06 13.64
N THR A 71 -7.24 -1.14 12.86
CA THR A 71 -8.42 -1.99 12.95
C THR A 71 -8.16 -3.18 13.88
N LYS A 72 -8.42 -3.02 15.18
CA LYS A 72 -8.40 -4.15 16.12
C LYS A 72 -9.65 -5.03 15.91
N GLY A 73 -9.48 -6.35 15.92
CA GLY A 73 -10.57 -7.33 15.85
C GLY A 73 -10.80 -7.91 14.45
N SER A 74 -11.46 -7.19 13.54
CA SER A 74 -11.94 -7.77 12.27
C SER A 74 -10.84 -8.22 11.31
N LEU A 75 -9.65 -7.61 11.39
CA LEU A 75 -8.49 -7.94 10.56
C LEU A 75 -7.43 -8.74 11.31
N ASP A 76 -7.60 -9.00 12.62
CA ASP A 76 -6.60 -9.61 13.51
C ASP A 76 -6.54 -11.15 13.44
N SER A 77 -6.76 -11.71 12.25
CA SER A 77 -6.56 -13.15 12.00
C SER A 77 -5.09 -13.47 11.74
N PHE A 78 -4.62 -14.64 12.17
CA PHE A 78 -3.27 -15.13 11.90
C PHE A 78 -2.97 -15.18 10.39
N ALA A 79 -3.95 -15.57 9.57
CA ALA A 79 -3.81 -15.57 8.12
C ALA A 79 -3.58 -14.15 7.55
N ASN A 80 -4.25 -13.14 8.12
CA ASN A 80 -4.05 -11.76 7.70
C ASN A 80 -2.67 -11.23 8.13
N LYS A 81 -2.16 -11.62 9.30
CA LYS A 81 -0.79 -11.29 9.74
C LYS A 81 0.27 -11.84 8.79
N ILE A 82 0.15 -13.12 8.42
CA ILE A 82 1.05 -13.75 7.44
C ILE A 82 0.95 -13.03 6.10
N PHE A 83 -0.26 -12.80 5.61
CA PHE A 83 -0.47 -12.11 4.33
C PHE A 83 0.16 -10.72 4.32
N VAL A 84 -0.06 -9.92 5.37
CA VAL A 84 0.56 -8.58 5.48
C VAL A 84 2.07 -8.67 5.55
N GLY A 85 2.63 -9.67 6.24
CA GLY A 85 4.07 -9.94 6.26
C GLY A 85 4.64 -10.23 4.86
N ILE A 86 4.02 -11.14 4.11
CA ILE A 86 4.40 -11.48 2.74
C ILE A 86 4.27 -10.25 1.82
N TYR A 87 3.14 -9.54 1.91
CA TYR A 87 2.89 -8.35 1.11
C TYR A 87 3.93 -7.26 1.38
N THR A 88 4.32 -7.07 2.64
CA THR A 88 5.38 -6.13 3.04
C THR A 88 6.73 -6.54 2.44
N ALA A 89 7.09 -7.82 2.56
CA ALA A 89 8.33 -8.34 2.00
C ALA A 89 8.39 -8.15 0.48
N VAL A 90 7.32 -8.49 -0.25
CA VAL A 90 7.22 -8.30 -1.71
C VAL A 90 7.28 -6.82 -2.09
N SER A 91 6.57 -5.96 -1.36
CA SER A 91 6.53 -4.51 -1.63
C SER A 91 7.86 -3.79 -1.36
N ILE A 92 8.73 -4.35 -0.50
CA ILE A 92 10.08 -3.84 -0.26
C ILE A 92 11.09 -4.45 -1.23
N ALA A 93 11.01 -5.78 -1.45
CA ALA A 93 11.92 -6.49 -2.34
C ALA A 93 11.85 -5.96 -3.77
N PHE A 94 10.66 -5.58 -4.24
CA PHE A 94 10.49 -5.08 -5.61
C PHE A 94 11.32 -3.81 -5.89
N PRO A 95 11.16 -2.69 -5.14
CA PRO A 95 12.01 -1.51 -5.29
C PRO A 95 13.51 -1.82 -5.17
N VAL A 96 13.90 -2.67 -4.20
CA VAL A 96 15.32 -3.02 -3.99
C VAL A 96 15.89 -3.74 -5.21
N MET A 97 15.16 -4.72 -5.77
CA MET A 97 15.59 -5.42 -6.98
C MET A 97 15.64 -4.48 -8.19
N ALA A 98 14.69 -3.55 -8.30
CA ALA A 98 14.69 -2.55 -9.38
C ALA A 98 15.93 -1.65 -9.32
N PHE A 99 16.24 -1.10 -8.14
CA PHE A 99 17.42 -0.26 -7.94
C PHE A 99 18.72 -1.03 -8.13
N TRP A 100 18.82 -2.24 -7.58
CA TRP A 100 19.97 -3.11 -7.74
C TRP A 100 20.25 -3.40 -9.22
N GLN A 101 19.19 -3.68 -9.98
CA GLN A 101 19.30 -3.93 -11.41
C GLN A 101 19.77 -2.70 -12.19
N TYR A 102 19.29 -1.50 -11.86
CA TYR A 102 19.79 -0.27 -12.49
C TYR A 102 21.24 0.03 -12.14
N PHE A 103 21.60 -0.11 -10.86
CA PHE A 103 22.98 0.04 -10.42
C PHE A 103 23.93 -0.90 -11.19
N LEU A 104 23.54 -2.17 -11.36
CA LEU A 104 24.35 -3.12 -12.12
C LEU A 104 24.51 -2.75 -13.59
N PHE A 105 23.50 -2.12 -14.22
CA PHE A 105 23.60 -1.67 -15.61
C PHE A 105 24.45 -0.42 -15.79
N ASP A 106 24.44 0.47 -14.80
CA ASP A 106 25.24 1.69 -14.84
C ASP A 106 26.71 1.41 -14.52
N VAL A 107 26.99 0.51 -13.57
CA VAL A 107 28.36 0.18 -13.14
C VAL A 107 29.07 -0.81 -14.06
N TYR A 108 28.34 -1.73 -14.68
CA TYR A 108 28.91 -2.78 -15.54
C TYR A 108 28.35 -2.67 -16.97
N PRO A 109 28.92 -1.79 -17.81
CA PRO A 109 28.55 -1.69 -19.22
C PRO A 109 28.84 -3.03 -19.93
N GLY A 110 27.78 -3.77 -20.26
CA GLY A 110 27.83 -5.13 -20.81
C GLY A 110 27.09 -6.19 -19.98
N TYR A 111 26.72 -5.88 -18.73
CA TYR A 111 25.94 -6.78 -17.88
C TYR A 111 24.52 -7.04 -18.42
N LYS A 112 23.95 -6.03 -19.12
CA LYS A 112 22.67 -6.13 -19.84
C LYS A 112 22.63 -7.27 -20.87
N GLU A 113 23.77 -7.57 -21.48
CA GLU A 113 23.89 -8.57 -22.55
C GLU A 113 24.15 -9.98 -22.01
N ARG A 114 24.61 -10.09 -20.76
CA ARG A 114 24.97 -11.36 -20.11
C ARG A 114 23.81 -12.04 -19.37
N LEU A 115 22.71 -11.33 -19.12
CA LEU A 115 21.55 -11.92 -18.45
C LEU A 115 20.62 -12.63 -19.46
N PRO A 116 20.29 -13.92 -19.25
CA PRO A 116 19.25 -14.58 -20.03
C PRO A 116 17.92 -13.86 -19.79
N GLY A 117 17.34 -13.25 -20.84
CA GLY A 117 16.15 -12.41 -20.74
C GLY A 117 16.42 -10.89 -20.55
N LYS A 118 17.62 -10.40 -20.87
CA LYS A 118 18.02 -8.98 -21.02
C LYS A 118 17.45 -8.01 -19.97
N GLY A 119 17.67 -8.36 -18.70
CA GLY A 119 17.80 -7.37 -17.64
C GLY A 119 16.54 -6.62 -17.24
N PHE A 120 15.37 -7.25 -17.38
CA PHE A 120 14.12 -6.64 -16.91
C PHE A 120 13.56 -7.45 -15.73
N ILE A 121 12.97 -6.77 -14.74
CA ILE A 121 12.10 -7.43 -13.75
C ILE A 121 11.08 -8.26 -14.54
N PRO A 122 10.97 -9.57 -14.30
CA PRO A 122 10.13 -10.42 -15.13
C PRO A 122 8.70 -9.90 -15.15
N PRO A 123 8.02 -9.86 -16.31
CA PRO A 123 6.66 -9.31 -16.41
C PRO A 123 5.67 -9.98 -15.43
N TRP A 124 5.83 -11.29 -15.18
CA TRP A 124 5.02 -12.02 -14.21
C TRP A 124 5.18 -11.47 -12.79
N PHE A 125 6.37 -10.99 -12.41
CA PHE A 125 6.62 -10.44 -11.07
C PHE A 125 5.90 -9.09 -10.89
N MET A 126 5.83 -8.27 -11.94
CA MET A 126 5.01 -7.05 -11.93
C MET A 126 3.51 -7.39 -11.83
N MET A 127 3.05 -8.39 -12.59
CA MET A 127 1.67 -8.86 -12.53
C MET A 127 1.28 -9.41 -11.15
N THR A 128 2.21 -10.09 -10.46
CA THR A 128 2.00 -10.54 -9.07
C THR A 128 1.72 -9.35 -8.14
N TRP A 129 2.42 -8.23 -8.29
CA TRP A 129 2.14 -7.04 -7.49
C TRP A 129 0.78 -6.40 -7.82
N PHE A 130 0.38 -6.37 -9.10
CA PHE A 130 -0.98 -5.95 -9.48
C PHE A 130 -2.07 -6.88 -8.95
N LEU A 131 -1.82 -8.19 -8.84
CA LEU A 131 -2.74 -9.10 -8.16
C LEU A 131 -2.83 -8.78 -6.66
N CYS A 132 -1.71 -8.43 -6.02
CA CYS A 132 -1.71 -7.96 -4.64
C CYS A 132 -2.54 -6.70 -4.45
N ILE A 133 -2.72 -5.84 -5.46
CA ILE A 133 -3.66 -4.70 -5.39
C ILE A 133 -5.09 -5.21 -5.13
N VAL A 134 -5.57 -6.17 -5.90
CA VAL A 134 -6.94 -6.66 -5.74
C VAL A 134 -7.12 -7.28 -4.36
N ILE A 135 -6.15 -8.08 -3.92
CA ILE A 135 -6.24 -8.81 -2.64
C ILE A 135 -6.09 -7.88 -1.43
N THR A 136 -5.31 -6.80 -1.54
CA THR A 136 -5.13 -5.82 -0.46
C THR A 136 -6.29 -4.84 -0.31
N SER A 137 -7.25 -4.83 -1.25
CA SER A 137 -8.45 -3.99 -1.17
C SER A 137 -9.25 -4.21 0.11
N LYS A 138 -9.25 -5.43 0.67
CA LYS A 138 -9.90 -5.76 1.96
C LYS A 138 -9.27 -5.04 3.17
N PHE A 139 -8.04 -4.56 3.05
CA PHE A 139 -7.33 -3.80 4.08
C PHE A 139 -7.38 -2.30 3.84
N LEU A 140 -7.76 -1.84 2.65
CA LEU A 140 -7.98 -0.42 2.45
C LEU A 140 -9.17 0.00 3.32
N PRO A 141 -9.09 1.16 3.99
CA PRO A 141 -10.18 1.58 4.83
C PRO A 141 -11.37 1.80 3.90
N ASN A 142 -12.42 1.00 4.07
CA ASN A 142 -13.74 1.48 3.70
C ASN A 142 -14.03 2.59 4.69
N ASP A 143 -13.56 3.81 4.42
CA ASP A 143 -13.82 4.99 5.25
C ASP A 143 -15.32 5.10 5.53
N ILE A 144 -16.14 4.67 4.56
CA ILE A 144 -17.59 4.50 4.69
C ILE A 144 -17.95 3.46 5.76
N LEU A 145 -17.37 2.24 5.77
CA LEU A 145 -17.67 1.21 6.78
C LEU A 145 -17.14 1.56 8.16
N ILE A 146 -15.97 2.19 8.26
CA ILE A 146 -15.48 2.69 9.55
C ILE A 146 -16.49 3.72 10.07
N ARG A 147 -16.86 4.71 9.26
CA ARG A 147 -17.87 5.71 9.64
C ARG A 147 -19.24 5.10 9.96
N ARG A 148 -19.70 4.10 9.18
CA ARG A 148 -21.00 3.43 9.37
C ARG A 148 -21.03 2.52 10.60
N ASN A 149 -19.96 1.77 10.87
CA ASN A 149 -19.86 0.94 12.07
C ASN A 149 -19.76 1.82 13.32
N LEU A 150 -19.09 2.98 13.21
CA LEU A 150 -19.08 3.99 14.26
C LEU A 150 -20.46 4.64 14.45
N GLU A 151 -21.21 4.90 13.38
CA GLU A 151 -22.59 5.40 13.44
C GLU A 151 -23.56 4.37 14.04
N LEU A 152 -23.44 3.09 13.68
CA LEU A 152 -24.27 2.00 14.19
C LEU A 152 -23.98 1.72 15.67
N ALA A 153 -22.71 1.62 16.07
CA ALA A 153 -22.33 1.43 17.47
C ALA A 153 -22.85 2.58 18.35
N ALA A 154 -22.83 3.81 17.83
CA ALA A 154 -23.31 4.97 18.58
C ALA A 154 -24.84 5.13 18.59
N ARG A 155 -25.59 4.46 17.69
CA ARG A 155 -27.05 4.35 17.79
C ARG A 155 -27.45 3.30 18.82
N PHE A 156 -26.74 2.17 18.86
CA PHE A 156 -26.95 1.14 19.87
C PHE A 156 -26.73 1.64 21.31
N GLU A 157 -25.75 2.53 21.54
CA GLU A 157 -25.56 3.13 22.87
C GLU A 157 -26.67 4.13 23.24
N GLU A 158 -27.25 4.85 22.27
CA GLU A 158 -28.37 5.79 22.51
C GLU A 158 -29.69 5.05 22.77
N GLU A 159 -29.90 3.86 22.20
CA GLU A 159 -31.12 3.05 22.40
C GLU A 159 -31.11 2.23 23.71
N ASN A 160 -29.96 2.10 24.37
CA ASN A 160 -29.79 1.32 25.61
C ASN A 160 -29.50 2.19 26.85
N LEU A 161 -29.64 3.51 26.75
CA LEU A 161 -29.58 4.50 27.83
C LEU A 161 -30.96 5.13 28.06
#